data_AF-A0A077P7V7-F1
#
_entry.id   AF-A0A077P7V7-F1
#
_cell.length_a   1.000
_cell.length_b   1.000
_cell.length_c   1.000
_cell.angle_alpha   90.00
_cell.angle_beta   90.00
_cell.angle_gamma   90.00
#
_symmetry.space_group_name_H-M   'P 1'
#
loop_
_entity.id
_entity.type
_entity.pdbx_description
1 polymer ?
#
loop_
_entity_poly.entity_id
_entity_poly.type
_entity_poly.pdbx_seq_one_letter_code
_entity_poly.pdbx_strand_id
1 'polypeptide(L)'
;MAHKLDDFIRYALDAQPISGTSLIISLFGDALSHRGGEVWLGSLSLLLEPMGFSDRFVRTSVFRLQKEGWLAVEKIGRRSYYRITERGMNQFRHAESKIYLSEQPEWDGKWDLLLLEGTTKEERNRLKKELSWLGFGQLNGTLMAAPSSAQSDIPALLGELNASDSVIYFRADYPYPRSEQSLKERVSASWSLDQVVKHYHEFIVSFRPLMKLLQDCSDADLTPERSFQLRLLLIHFYRRVVLRDPLLPDALLPAQWEGQVARNLCTNIYQRIDLTATRYVSERCETTIGTLPQPAAAYYRRFGG
;
A
#
# COMPACT_ATOMS: atom_id res chain seq x y z
N MET A 1 9.28 -10.20 28.32
CA MET A 1 8.52 -10.16 27.05
C MET A 1 9.32 -9.44 25.97
N ALA A 2 10.07 -8.38 26.28
CA ALA A 2 10.99 -7.68 25.38
C ALA A 2 11.83 -8.56 24.42
N HIS A 3 12.48 -9.63 24.90
CA HIS A 3 13.30 -10.50 24.03
C HIS A 3 12.50 -11.12 22.87
N LYS A 4 11.21 -11.45 23.09
CA LYS A 4 10.35 -12.04 22.07
C LYS A 4 9.96 -11.05 20.97
N LEU A 5 9.85 -9.76 21.31
CA LEU A 5 9.61 -8.71 20.32
C LEU A 5 10.85 -8.49 19.46
N ASP A 6 12.04 -8.51 20.07
CA ASP A 6 13.30 -8.42 19.34
C ASP A 6 13.52 -9.65 18.43
N ASP A 7 13.15 -10.84 18.91
CA ASP A 7 13.13 -12.07 18.10
C ASP A 7 12.17 -11.94 16.90
N PHE A 8 10.98 -11.37 17.11
CA PHE A 8 10.03 -11.13 16.04
C PHE A 8 10.57 -10.15 15.00
N ILE A 9 11.20 -9.04 15.44
CA ILE A 9 11.80 -8.06 14.54
C ILE A 9 12.89 -8.71 13.68
N ARG A 10 13.78 -9.52 14.28
CA ARG A 10 14.79 -10.28 13.54
C ARG A 10 14.15 -11.25 12.55
N TYR A 11 13.17 -12.04 12.99
CA TYR A 11 12.42 -12.94 12.12
C TYR A 11 11.81 -12.22 10.91
N ALA A 12 11.16 -11.08 11.12
CA ALA A 12 10.56 -10.30 10.03
C ALA A 12 11.59 -9.69 9.08
N LEU A 13 12.77 -9.28 9.57
CA LEU A 13 13.88 -8.81 8.74
C LEU A 13 14.47 -9.93 7.87
N ASP A 14 14.56 -11.15 8.41
CA ASP A 14 15.15 -12.31 7.75
C ASP A 14 14.18 -13.07 6.84
N ALA A 15 12.87 -12.89 7.03
CA ALA A 15 11.83 -13.60 6.28
C ALA A 15 11.93 -13.42 4.76
N GLN A 16 12.36 -12.25 4.29
CA GLN A 16 12.63 -12.00 2.89
C GLN A 16 13.59 -10.82 2.68
N PRO A 17 14.36 -10.79 1.56
CA PRO A 17 15.22 -9.65 1.24
C PRO A 17 14.45 -8.33 1.18
N ILE A 18 14.83 -7.39 2.05
CA ILE A 18 14.23 -6.05 2.08
C ILE A 18 14.99 -5.12 1.14
N SER A 19 14.32 -4.66 0.09
CA SER A 19 14.85 -3.60 -0.77
C SER A 19 14.86 -2.27 -0.02
N GLY A 20 16.03 -1.63 0.05
CA GLY A 20 16.18 -0.34 0.74
C GLY A 20 15.33 0.77 0.14
N THR A 21 15.17 0.82 -1.20
CA THR A 21 14.27 1.81 -1.81
C THR A 21 12.82 1.56 -1.41
N SER A 22 12.39 0.31 -1.39
CA SER A 22 11.02 -0.08 -1.02
C SER A 22 10.74 0.18 0.46
N LEU A 23 11.71 -0.09 1.35
CA LEU A 23 11.60 0.19 2.78
C LEU A 23 11.49 1.69 3.05
N ILE A 24 12.37 2.48 2.43
CA ILE A 24 12.38 3.94 2.55
C ILE A 24 11.10 4.56 1.98
N ILE A 25 10.55 4.02 0.89
CA ILE A 25 9.20 4.42 0.41
C ILE A 25 8.14 4.17 1.50
N SER A 26 8.19 3.05 2.22
CA SER A 26 7.27 2.80 3.34
C SER A 26 7.44 3.84 4.44
N LEU A 27 8.68 4.16 4.80
CA LEU A 27 9.00 5.16 5.82
C LEU A 27 8.51 6.55 5.43
N PHE A 28 8.75 6.99 4.19
CA PHE A 28 8.28 8.28 3.70
C PHE A 28 6.75 8.32 3.65
N GLY A 29 6.10 7.27 3.12
CA GLY A 29 4.64 7.20 3.02
C GLY A 29 3.93 7.13 4.38
N ASP A 30 4.40 6.28 5.29
CA ASP A 30 3.81 6.10 6.62
C ASP A 30 4.15 7.25 7.56
N ALA A 31 5.43 7.55 7.74
CA ALA A 31 5.89 8.39 8.85
C ALA A 31 6.12 9.86 8.49
N LEU A 32 6.38 10.21 7.22
CA LEU A 32 6.85 11.56 6.84
C LEU A 32 5.88 12.35 5.95
N SER A 33 5.08 11.69 5.12
CA SER A 33 4.20 12.33 4.12
C SER A 33 3.25 13.36 4.72
N HIS A 34 2.63 13.04 5.87
CA HIS A 34 1.75 13.94 6.64
C HIS A 34 2.47 14.90 7.57
N ARG A 35 3.81 15.00 7.45
CA ARG A 35 4.68 15.83 8.29
C ARG A 35 5.59 16.73 7.46
N GLY A 36 5.13 17.13 6.28
CA GLY A 36 5.89 17.94 5.32
C GLY A 36 6.75 17.14 4.34
N GLY A 37 6.86 15.82 4.51
CA GLY A 37 7.51 14.94 3.54
C GLY A 37 9.00 15.17 3.36
N GLU A 38 9.66 15.82 4.33
CA GLU A 38 11.09 16.12 4.32
C GLU A 38 11.80 15.52 5.54
N VAL A 39 13.04 15.08 5.35
CA VAL A 39 13.89 14.63 6.45
C VAL A 39 15.38 14.77 6.12
N TRP A 40 16.20 15.04 7.14
CA TRP A 40 17.64 14.93 7.05
C TRP A 40 18.08 13.48 6.79
N LEU A 41 19.01 13.29 5.85
CA LEU A 41 19.58 11.96 5.57
C LEU A 41 20.18 11.27 6.80
N GLY A 42 20.78 12.02 7.73
CA GLY A 42 21.31 11.44 8.97
C GLY A 42 20.21 10.89 9.88
N SER A 43 19.05 11.54 9.93
CA SER A 43 17.88 11.02 10.66
C SER A 43 17.39 9.70 10.06
N LEU A 44 17.38 9.56 8.73
CA LEU A 44 17.06 8.28 8.08
C LEU A 44 18.03 7.16 8.47
N SER A 45 19.33 7.46 8.50
CA SER A 45 20.33 6.50 8.95
C SER A 45 20.12 6.10 10.41
N LEU A 46 19.86 7.07 11.31
CA LEU A 46 19.60 6.81 12.73
C LEU A 46 18.33 5.98 12.99
N LEU A 47 17.28 6.17 12.18
CA LEU A 47 16.06 5.39 12.30
C LEU A 47 16.27 3.93 11.91
N LEU A 48 17.08 3.67 10.88
CA LEU A 48 17.23 2.34 10.27
C LEU A 48 18.41 1.54 10.83
N GLU A 49 19.38 2.19 11.49
CA GLU A 49 20.54 1.55 12.11
C GLU A 49 20.17 0.45 13.12
N PRO A 50 19.19 0.63 14.05
CA PRO A 50 18.80 -0.43 14.99
C PRO A 50 18.23 -1.69 14.32
N MET A 51 17.80 -1.60 13.05
CA MET A 51 17.35 -2.74 12.25
C MET A 51 18.48 -3.40 11.45
N GLY A 52 19.73 -2.99 11.67
CA GLY A 52 20.91 -3.54 11.01
C GLY A 52 21.23 -2.92 9.64
N PHE A 53 20.55 -1.85 9.22
CA PHE A 53 20.83 -1.19 7.95
C PHE A 53 21.97 -0.19 8.08
N SER A 54 23.06 -0.44 7.34
CA SER A 54 24.22 0.48 7.32
C SER A 54 23.89 1.84 6.69
N ASP A 55 24.60 2.89 7.10
CA ASP A 55 24.51 4.23 6.49
C ASP A 55 24.76 4.18 4.97
N ARG A 56 25.68 3.33 4.49
CA ARG A 56 25.92 3.11 3.05
C ARG A 56 24.67 2.59 2.33
N PHE A 57 23.95 1.64 2.93
CA PHE A 57 22.71 1.07 2.38
C PHE A 57 21.62 2.14 2.26
N VAL A 58 21.44 2.95 3.32
CA VAL A 58 20.47 4.05 3.32
C VAL A 58 20.82 5.07 2.25
N ARG A 59 22.07 5.56 2.20
CA ARG A 59 22.52 6.54 1.20
C ARG A 59 22.30 6.09 -0.23
N THR A 60 22.66 4.84 -0.53
CA THR A 60 22.52 4.29 -1.88
C THR A 60 21.05 4.18 -2.27
N SER A 61 20.19 3.80 -1.33
CA SER A 61 18.75 3.69 -1.57
C SER A 61 18.08 5.05 -1.77
N VAL A 62 18.39 6.03 -0.92
CA VAL A 62 17.88 7.41 -1.06
C VAL A 62 18.36 8.05 -2.36
N PHE A 63 19.62 7.87 -2.72
CA PHE A 63 20.16 8.39 -3.99
C PHE A 63 19.47 7.75 -5.20
N ARG A 64 19.16 6.45 -5.14
CA ARG A 64 18.39 5.79 -6.20
C ARG A 64 16.98 6.38 -6.31
N LEU A 65 16.28 6.56 -5.20
CA LEU A 65 14.95 7.20 -5.18
C LEU A 65 14.98 8.64 -5.71
N GLN A 66 16.05 9.39 -5.45
CA GLN A 66 16.26 10.70 -6.06
C GLN A 66 16.39 10.60 -7.59
N LYS A 67 17.21 9.67 -8.09
CA LYS A 67 17.41 9.45 -9.52
C LYS A 67 16.13 8.99 -10.23
N GLU A 68 15.29 8.23 -9.54
CA GLU A 68 13.97 7.79 -10.02
C GLU A 68 12.88 8.89 -9.89
N GLY A 69 13.22 10.06 -9.34
CA GLY A 69 12.30 11.20 -9.24
C GLY A 69 11.30 11.12 -8.08
N TRP A 70 11.46 10.17 -7.15
CA TRP A 70 10.65 10.08 -5.94
C TRP A 70 10.98 11.17 -4.92
N LEU A 71 12.28 11.51 -4.83
CA LEU A 71 12.81 12.47 -3.85
C LEU A 71 13.58 13.59 -4.54
N ALA A 72 13.43 14.80 -4.05
CA ALA A 72 14.34 15.92 -4.29
C ALA A 72 15.34 16.03 -3.13
N VAL A 73 16.50 16.64 -3.38
CA VAL A 73 17.51 16.89 -2.35
C VAL A 73 17.84 18.36 -2.26
N GLU A 74 17.91 18.86 -1.05
CA GLU A 74 18.36 20.21 -0.71
C GLU A 74 19.59 20.10 0.21
N LYS A 75 20.64 20.87 -0.09
CA LYS A 75 21.87 20.87 0.71
C LYS A 75 21.99 22.17 1.48
N ILE A 76 22.09 22.07 2.80
CA ILE A 76 22.32 23.20 3.70
C ILE A 76 23.58 22.90 4.52
N GLY A 77 24.66 23.61 4.21
CA GLY A 77 25.98 23.36 4.78
C GLY A 77 26.44 21.91 4.50
N ARG A 78 26.69 21.14 5.57
CA ARG A 78 27.14 19.73 5.49
C ARG A 78 25.99 18.72 5.48
N ARG A 79 24.74 19.17 5.57
CA ARG A 79 23.55 18.30 5.67
C ARG A 79 22.81 18.25 4.34
N SER A 80 22.28 17.07 4.03
CA SER A 80 21.42 16.84 2.87
C SER A 80 20.03 16.44 3.35
N TYR A 81 19.03 17.21 2.95
CA TYR A 81 17.62 17.00 3.28
C TYR A 81 16.92 16.46 2.04
N TYR A 82 16.17 15.38 2.22
CA TYR A 82 15.43 14.75 1.14
C TYR A 82 13.95 15.00 1.33
N ARG A 83 13.28 15.45 0.27
CA ARG A 83 11.86 15.80 0.26
C ARG A 83 11.13 15.00 -0.81
N ILE A 84 9.91 14.57 -0.53
CA ILE A 84 9.03 13.95 -1.52
C ILE A 84 8.76 14.96 -2.66
N THR A 85 8.95 14.54 -3.91
CA THR A 85 8.59 15.37 -5.09
C THR A 85 7.08 15.42 -5.28
N GLU A 86 6.56 16.38 -6.05
CA GLU A 86 5.11 16.40 -6.38
C GLU A 86 4.65 15.10 -7.04
N ARG A 87 5.45 14.56 -7.96
CA ARG A 87 5.21 13.25 -8.59
C ARG A 87 5.20 12.11 -7.56
N GLY A 88 6.14 12.11 -6.61
CA GLY A 88 6.18 11.14 -5.53
C GLY A 88 4.94 11.25 -4.63
N MET A 89 4.49 12.47 -4.35
CA MET A 89 3.31 12.73 -3.51
C MET A 89 2.03 12.18 -4.14
N ASN A 90 1.84 12.34 -5.45
CA ASN A 90 0.69 11.76 -6.17
C ASN A 90 0.65 10.24 -6.04
N GLN A 91 1.79 9.57 -6.20
CA GLN A 91 1.90 8.13 -6.04
C GLN A 91 1.66 7.68 -4.58
N PHE A 92 2.16 8.44 -3.61
CA PHE A 92 1.87 8.17 -2.19
C PHE A 92 0.40 8.30 -1.88
N ARG A 93 -0.28 9.36 -2.33
CA ARG A 93 -1.73 9.53 -2.10
C ARG A 93 -2.54 8.37 -2.67
N HIS A 94 -2.20 7.91 -3.88
CA HIS A 94 -2.86 6.75 -4.48
C HIS A 94 -2.57 5.44 -3.71
N ALA A 95 -1.34 5.23 -3.26
CA ALA A 95 -1.01 4.07 -2.45
C ALA A 95 -1.67 4.13 -1.07
N GLU A 96 -1.72 5.31 -0.46
CA GLU A 96 -2.26 5.56 0.86
C GLU A 96 -3.76 5.24 0.93
N SER A 97 -4.54 5.64 -0.09
CA SER A 97 -5.98 5.34 -0.15
C SER A 97 -6.27 3.85 -0.17
N LYS A 98 -5.32 3.02 -0.63
CA LYS A 98 -5.41 1.55 -0.59
C LYS A 98 -4.90 0.99 0.74
N ILE A 99 -3.72 1.42 1.18
CA ILE A 99 -3.03 0.87 2.37
C ILE A 99 -3.84 1.13 3.64
N TYR A 100 -4.37 2.33 3.82
CA TYR A 100 -5.05 2.74 5.06
C TYR A 100 -6.57 2.79 4.93
N LEU A 101 -7.10 2.13 3.90
CA LEU A 101 -8.53 2.03 3.64
C LEU A 101 -9.28 1.49 4.87
N SER A 102 -10.32 2.20 5.30
CA SER A 102 -11.16 1.78 6.43
C SER A 102 -12.13 0.67 6.03
N GLU A 103 -12.81 0.84 4.90
CA GLU A 103 -13.89 -0.04 4.44
C GLU A 103 -13.82 -0.22 2.92
N GLN A 104 -14.26 -1.38 2.44
CA GLN A 104 -14.38 -1.62 1.00
C GLN A 104 -15.52 -0.77 0.41
N PRO A 105 -15.42 -0.37 -0.86
CA PRO A 105 -16.50 0.36 -1.51
C PRO A 105 -17.77 -0.49 -1.59
N GLU A 106 -18.91 0.13 -1.32
CA GLU A 106 -20.22 -0.46 -1.63
C GLU A 106 -20.38 -0.63 -3.14
N TRP A 107 -21.18 -1.63 -3.51
CA TRP A 107 -21.47 -1.94 -4.90
C TRP A 107 -22.97 -1.94 -5.15
N ASP A 108 -23.38 -1.16 -6.14
CA ASP A 108 -24.79 -0.99 -6.52
C ASP A 108 -25.27 -2.02 -7.54
N GLY A 109 -24.46 -3.04 -7.83
CA GLY A 109 -24.78 -4.08 -8.81
C GLY A 109 -24.34 -3.78 -10.25
N LYS A 110 -23.84 -2.57 -10.53
CA LYS A 110 -23.51 -2.13 -11.89
C LYS A 110 -22.07 -2.44 -12.30
N TRP A 111 -21.87 -2.67 -13.59
CA TRP A 111 -20.59 -2.99 -14.19
C TRP A 111 -20.22 -2.00 -15.29
N ASP A 112 -18.94 -1.63 -15.33
CA ASP A 112 -18.32 -1.03 -16.51
C ASP A 112 -17.72 -2.15 -17.35
N LEU A 113 -18.20 -2.29 -18.59
CA LEU A 113 -17.74 -3.30 -19.54
C LEU A 113 -17.04 -2.62 -20.71
N LEU A 114 -15.85 -3.08 -21.05
CA LEU A 114 -15.06 -2.57 -22.16
C LEU A 114 -14.83 -3.69 -23.17
N LEU A 115 -15.47 -3.57 -24.33
CA LEU A 115 -15.25 -4.47 -25.46
C LEU A 115 -14.13 -3.91 -26.33
N LEU A 116 -12.98 -4.59 -26.34
CA LEU A 116 -11.83 -4.27 -27.17
C LEU A 116 -12.06 -4.75 -28.60
N GLU A 117 -12.64 -3.90 -29.44
CA GLU A 117 -12.99 -4.18 -30.83
C GLU A 117 -11.92 -3.65 -31.81
N GLY A 118 -11.73 -4.30 -32.96
CA GLY A 118 -10.81 -3.82 -34.01
C GLY A 118 -9.32 -3.83 -33.65
N THR A 119 -8.97 -4.14 -32.40
CA THR A 119 -7.58 -4.11 -31.89
C THR A 119 -6.71 -5.22 -32.48
N THR A 120 -5.48 -4.85 -32.86
CA THR A 120 -4.41 -5.82 -33.12
C THR A 120 -4.07 -6.61 -31.84
N LYS A 121 -3.35 -7.74 -31.98
CA LYS A 121 -2.97 -8.56 -30.81
C LYS A 121 -2.08 -7.77 -29.84
N GLU A 122 -1.17 -6.99 -30.38
CA GLU A 122 -0.22 -6.16 -29.64
C GLU A 122 -0.93 -5.04 -28.88
N GLU A 123 -1.82 -4.30 -29.56
CA GLU A 123 -2.62 -3.24 -28.95
C GLU A 123 -3.56 -3.78 -27.86
N ARG A 124 -4.20 -4.91 -28.13
CA ARG A 124 -5.11 -5.56 -27.16
C ARG A 124 -4.37 -5.97 -25.89
N ASN A 125 -3.18 -6.55 -26.02
CA ASN A 125 -2.37 -6.94 -24.87
C ASN A 125 -1.89 -5.71 -24.07
N ARG A 126 -1.53 -4.62 -24.76
CA ARG A 126 -1.22 -3.34 -24.11
C ARG A 126 -2.42 -2.82 -23.32
N LEU A 127 -3.59 -2.70 -23.95
CA LEU A 127 -4.81 -2.18 -23.31
C LEU A 127 -5.25 -3.03 -22.12
N LYS A 128 -5.22 -4.37 -22.24
CA LYS A 128 -5.51 -5.25 -21.09
C LYS A 128 -4.62 -4.97 -19.89
N LYS A 129 -3.32 -4.79 -20.14
CA LYS A 129 -2.35 -4.50 -19.07
C LYS A 129 -2.65 -3.16 -18.40
N GLU A 130 -2.88 -2.09 -19.17
CA GLU A 130 -3.22 -0.77 -18.63
C GLU A 130 -4.55 -0.79 -17.87
N LEU A 131 -5.59 -1.39 -18.44
CA LEU A 131 -6.91 -1.51 -17.81
C LEU A 131 -6.87 -2.36 -16.53
N SER A 132 -6.04 -3.40 -16.46
CA SER A 132 -5.84 -4.16 -15.22
C SER A 132 -5.20 -3.34 -14.11
N TRP A 133 -4.30 -2.39 -14.41
CA TRP A 133 -3.81 -1.43 -13.42
C TRP A 133 -4.91 -0.51 -12.88
N LEU A 134 -5.96 -0.30 -13.67
CA LEU A 134 -7.13 0.53 -13.36
C LEU A 134 -8.25 -0.28 -12.68
N GLY A 135 -8.01 -1.55 -12.36
CA GLY A 135 -8.95 -2.41 -11.65
C GLY A 135 -9.87 -3.26 -12.54
N PHE A 136 -9.70 -3.22 -13.87
CA PHE A 136 -10.48 -4.07 -14.77
C PHE A 136 -9.94 -5.50 -14.82
N GLY A 137 -10.83 -6.46 -14.60
CA GLY A 137 -10.58 -7.89 -14.77
C GLY A 137 -10.92 -8.35 -16.19
N GLN A 138 -10.22 -9.40 -16.63
CA GLN A 138 -10.44 -9.97 -17.96
C GLN A 138 -11.54 -11.04 -17.89
N LEU A 139 -12.70 -10.79 -18.52
CA LEU A 139 -13.77 -11.78 -18.61
C LEU A 139 -13.53 -12.78 -19.74
N ASN A 140 -12.97 -12.33 -20.87
CA ASN A 140 -12.58 -13.18 -22.00
C ASN A 140 -11.49 -12.52 -22.87
N GLY A 141 -11.24 -13.02 -24.08
CA GLY A 141 -10.21 -12.51 -24.98
C GLY A 141 -10.33 -11.03 -25.40
N THR A 142 -11.51 -10.43 -25.35
CA THR A 142 -11.79 -9.06 -25.81
C THR A 142 -12.63 -8.24 -24.83
N LEU A 143 -13.18 -8.84 -23.77
CA LEU A 143 -14.05 -8.18 -22.81
C LEU A 143 -13.34 -8.00 -21.47
N MET A 144 -13.23 -6.75 -21.05
CA MET A 144 -12.78 -6.34 -19.72
C MET A 144 -13.98 -5.86 -18.90
N ALA A 145 -13.95 -6.04 -17.59
CA ALA A 145 -15.02 -5.60 -16.70
C ALA A 145 -14.45 -5.01 -15.40
N ALA A 146 -15.14 -4.04 -14.82
CA ALA A 146 -14.91 -3.55 -13.47
C ALA A 146 -16.25 -3.27 -12.79
N PRO A 147 -16.37 -3.44 -11.46
CA PRO A 147 -17.51 -2.93 -10.72
C PRO A 147 -17.58 -1.41 -10.94
N SER A 148 -18.75 -0.90 -11.32
CA SER A 148 -18.91 0.54 -11.55
C SER A 148 -18.63 1.31 -10.27
N SER A 149 -17.86 2.39 -10.39
CA SER A 149 -17.61 3.34 -9.31
C SER A 149 -18.11 4.72 -9.74
N ALA A 150 -18.85 5.38 -8.86
CA ALA A 150 -19.38 6.72 -9.10
C ALA A 150 -18.28 7.77 -9.34
N GLN A 151 -17.02 7.48 -8.98
CA GLN A 151 -15.89 8.40 -9.06
C GLN A 151 -15.04 8.21 -10.33
N SER A 152 -15.32 7.20 -11.16
CA SER A 152 -14.50 6.86 -12.32
C SER A 152 -15.02 7.49 -13.62
N ASP A 153 -14.23 8.40 -14.22
CA ASP A 153 -14.48 8.92 -15.58
C ASP A 153 -13.81 8.01 -16.63
N ILE A 154 -14.51 6.92 -16.97
CA ILE A 154 -14.02 5.93 -17.93
C ILE A 154 -13.78 6.54 -19.33
N PRO A 155 -14.64 7.40 -19.89
CA PRO A 155 -14.34 8.10 -21.15
C PRO A 155 -13.05 8.91 -21.13
N ALA A 156 -12.78 9.70 -20.09
CA ALA A 156 -11.54 10.46 -19.97
C ALA A 156 -10.33 9.51 -19.94
N LEU A 157 -10.43 8.42 -19.18
CA LEU A 157 -9.41 7.38 -19.07
C LEU A 157 -9.09 6.70 -20.42
N LEU A 158 -10.12 6.37 -21.20
CA LEU A 158 -9.94 5.83 -22.55
C LEU A 158 -9.28 6.83 -23.49
N GLY A 159 -9.57 8.12 -23.33
CA GLY A 159 -8.88 9.21 -24.03
C GLY A 159 -7.39 9.25 -23.73
N GLU A 160 -7.01 9.19 -22.44
CA GLU A 160 -5.60 9.15 -22.02
C GLU A 160 -4.85 7.92 -22.58
N LEU A 161 -5.54 6.79 -22.69
CA LEU A 161 -5.00 5.54 -23.25
C LEU A 161 -4.98 5.50 -24.79
N ASN A 162 -5.50 6.55 -25.46
CA ASN A 162 -5.74 6.57 -26.92
C ASN A 162 -6.52 5.33 -27.39
N ALA A 163 -7.57 4.98 -26.65
CA ALA A 163 -8.33 3.75 -26.82
C ALA A 163 -9.79 3.99 -27.24
N SER A 164 -10.23 5.25 -27.36
CA SER A 164 -11.63 5.60 -27.60
C SER A 164 -12.23 4.96 -28.86
N ASP A 165 -11.46 4.81 -29.94
CA ASP A 165 -11.92 4.20 -31.19
C ASP A 165 -11.80 2.66 -31.20
N SER A 166 -11.02 2.11 -30.26
CA SER A 166 -10.70 0.68 -30.14
C SER A 166 -11.54 -0.02 -29.05
N VAL A 167 -12.40 0.73 -28.36
CA VAL A 167 -13.14 0.26 -27.20
C VAL A 167 -14.59 0.73 -27.24
N ILE A 168 -15.52 -0.22 -27.19
CA ILE A 168 -16.92 0.09 -26.89
C ILE A 168 -17.12 -0.01 -25.37
N TYR A 169 -17.56 1.09 -24.77
CA TYR A 169 -17.90 1.15 -23.35
C TYR A 169 -19.40 0.94 -23.13
N PHE A 170 -19.73 -0.03 -22.28
CA PHE A 170 -21.07 -0.25 -21.77
C PHE A 170 -21.11 -0.04 -20.26
N ARG A 171 -22.14 0.66 -19.78
CA ARG A 171 -22.58 0.54 -18.40
C ARG A 171 -23.70 -0.48 -18.35
N ALA A 172 -23.47 -1.55 -17.59
CA ALA A 172 -24.38 -2.68 -17.51
C ALA A 172 -24.94 -2.81 -16.09
N ASP A 173 -26.21 -3.16 -16.01
CA ASP A 173 -26.85 -3.71 -14.82
C ASP A 173 -27.17 -5.19 -15.13
N TYR A 174 -27.16 -6.05 -14.11
CA TYR A 174 -27.54 -7.44 -14.25
C TYR A 174 -28.94 -7.67 -13.66
N PRO A 175 -30.00 -7.76 -14.49
CA PRO A 175 -31.38 -7.70 -14.02
C PRO A 175 -31.93 -9.01 -13.43
N TYR A 176 -31.12 -10.09 -13.35
CA TYR A 176 -31.59 -11.41 -12.91
C TYR A 176 -30.93 -11.85 -11.59
N PRO A 177 -31.64 -12.58 -10.72
CA PRO A 177 -31.02 -13.22 -9.57
C PRO A 177 -30.05 -14.30 -10.05
N ARG A 178 -28.74 -14.03 -9.95
CA ARG A 178 -27.70 -15.01 -10.26
C ARG A 178 -27.42 -15.88 -9.03
N SER A 179 -26.93 -17.09 -9.25
CA SER A 179 -26.17 -17.78 -8.19
C SER A 179 -24.97 -16.90 -7.82
N GLU A 180 -24.95 -16.38 -6.60
CA GLU A 180 -23.83 -15.58 -6.07
C GLU A 180 -22.50 -16.32 -6.21
N GLN A 181 -22.53 -17.65 -6.05
CA GLN A 181 -21.36 -18.49 -6.13
C GLN A 181 -20.72 -18.44 -7.54
N SER A 182 -21.51 -18.58 -8.60
CA SER A 182 -20.97 -18.54 -9.97
C SER A 182 -20.42 -17.17 -10.36
N LEU A 183 -20.93 -16.08 -9.76
CA LEU A 183 -20.36 -14.75 -9.94
C LEU A 183 -19.01 -14.65 -9.24
N LYS A 184 -18.93 -15.05 -7.97
CA LYS A 184 -17.70 -15.02 -7.16
C LYS A 184 -16.60 -15.90 -7.79
N GLU A 185 -16.93 -17.06 -8.34
CA GLU A 185 -15.99 -17.92 -9.06
C GLU A 185 -15.43 -17.25 -10.33
N ARG A 186 -16.31 -16.61 -11.11
CA ARG A 186 -15.89 -15.86 -12.30
C ARG A 186 -15.01 -14.66 -11.94
N VAL A 187 -15.39 -13.91 -10.92
CA VAL A 187 -14.59 -12.79 -10.40
C VAL A 187 -13.23 -13.29 -9.90
N SER A 188 -13.19 -14.41 -9.17
CA SER A 188 -11.93 -14.98 -8.70
C SER A 188 -10.96 -15.25 -9.86
N ALA A 189 -11.44 -15.88 -10.93
CA ALA A 189 -10.62 -16.17 -12.12
C ALA A 189 -10.20 -14.89 -12.86
N SER A 190 -11.13 -13.96 -13.09
CA SER A 190 -10.90 -12.76 -13.90
C SER A 190 -9.93 -11.75 -13.26
N TRP A 191 -9.79 -11.77 -11.93
CA TRP A 191 -8.84 -10.93 -11.18
C TRP A 191 -7.68 -11.73 -10.55
N SER A 192 -7.59 -13.04 -10.83
CA SER A 192 -6.57 -13.92 -10.24
C SER A 192 -6.54 -13.85 -8.70
N LEU A 193 -7.71 -13.82 -8.06
CA LEU A 193 -7.83 -13.61 -6.62
C LEU A 193 -7.10 -14.67 -5.80
N ASP A 194 -6.98 -15.90 -6.30
CA ASP A 194 -6.21 -16.97 -5.65
C ASP A 194 -4.75 -16.58 -5.38
N GLN A 195 -4.12 -15.78 -6.27
CA GLN A 195 -2.77 -15.28 -6.03
C GLN A 195 -2.73 -14.21 -4.95
N VAL A 196 -3.75 -13.35 -4.90
CA VAL A 196 -3.88 -12.31 -3.88
C VAL A 196 -4.11 -12.93 -2.50
N VAL A 197 -4.98 -13.95 -2.42
CA VAL A 197 -5.21 -14.72 -1.18
C VAL A 197 -3.92 -15.33 -0.65
N LYS A 198 -3.07 -15.93 -1.50
CA LYS A 198 -1.77 -16.49 -1.05
C LYS A 198 -0.89 -15.44 -0.38
N HIS A 199 -0.79 -14.25 -0.97
CA HIS A 199 0.00 -13.17 -0.38
C HIS A 199 -0.62 -12.66 0.94
N TYR A 200 -1.95 -12.61 1.06
CA TYR A 200 -2.61 -12.29 2.32
C TYR A 200 -2.35 -13.36 3.38
N HIS A 201 -2.39 -14.62 3.00
CA HIS A 201 -2.13 -15.75 3.89
C HIS A 201 -0.71 -15.68 4.47
N GLU A 202 0.29 -15.47 3.61
CA GLU A 202 1.69 -15.30 4.02
C GLU A 202 1.85 -14.15 5.02
N PHE A 203 1.20 -13.00 4.76
CA PHE A 203 1.20 -11.86 5.66
C PHE A 203 0.54 -12.20 7.01
N ILE A 204 -0.64 -12.83 6.99
CA ILE A 204 -1.37 -13.20 8.20
C ILE A 204 -0.55 -14.17 9.04
N VAL A 205 0.01 -15.22 8.45
CA VAL A 205 0.86 -16.19 9.15
C VAL A 205 2.07 -15.51 9.77
N SER A 206 2.70 -14.58 9.05
CA SER A 206 3.88 -13.86 9.52
C SER A 206 3.59 -12.89 10.67
N PHE A 207 2.45 -12.19 10.67
CA PHE A 207 2.17 -11.13 11.64
C PHE A 207 1.19 -11.51 12.76
N ARG A 208 0.46 -12.61 12.65
CA ARG A 208 -0.42 -13.10 13.72
C ARG A 208 0.33 -13.37 15.04
N PRO A 209 1.57 -13.92 15.05
CA PRO A 209 2.34 -14.05 16.28
C PRO A 209 2.61 -12.72 16.98
N LEU A 210 2.86 -11.65 16.22
CA LEU A 210 3.09 -10.31 16.79
C LEU A 210 1.86 -9.81 17.55
N MET A 211 0.65 -9.97 17.00
CA MET A 211 -0.57 -9.55 17.69
C MET A 211 -0.70 -10.21 19.07
N LYS A 212 -0.37 -11.50 19.18
CA LYS A 212 -0.36 -12.21 20.47
C LYS A 212 0.70 -11.64 21.42
N LEU A 213 1.91 -11.39 20.92
CA LEU A 213 2.97 -10.77 21.74
C LEU A 213 2.58 -9.38 22.24
N LEU A 214 1.84 -8.60 21.44
CA LEU A 214 1.37 -7.26 21.80
C LEU A 214 0.23 -7.25 22.82
N GLN A 215 -0.54 -8.34 22.91
CA GLN A 215 -1.56 -8.54 23.95
C GLN A 215 -0.92 -8.87 25.31
N ASP A 216 0.16 -9.64 25.28
CA ASP A 216 0.84 -10.15 26.49
C ASP A 216 1.92 -9.18 27.02
N CYS A 217 2.34 -8.17 26.24
CA CYS A 217 3.41 -7.26 26.63
C CYS A 217 2.91 -6.07 27.46
N SER A 218 3.78 -5.59 28.37
CA SER A 218 3.54 -4.36 29.12
C SER A 218 3.92 -3.13 28.28
N ASP A 219 3.42 -1.96 28.64
CA ASP A 219 3.82 -0.70 27.98
C ASP A 219 5.32 -0.41 28.14
N ALA A 220 5.97 -0.94 29.18
CA ALA A 220 7.41 -0.84 29.36
C ALA A 220 8.21 -1.69 28.35
N ASP A 221 7.64 -2.77 27.82
CA ASP A 221 8.26 -3.57 26.77
C ASP A 221 8.21 -2.86 25.40
N LEU A 222 7.20 -1.99 25.17
CA LEU A 222 6.99 -1.23 23.94
C LEU A 222 7.74 0.10 23.94
N THR A 223 9.06 0.03 23.82
CA THR A 223 9.90 1.22 23.67
C THR A 223 9.59 1.95 22.35
N PRO A 224 9.81 3.28 22.26
CA PRO A 224 9.64 4.04 21.02
C PRO A 224 10.35 3.41 19.81
N GLU A 225 11.60 2.95 20.01
CA GLU A 225 12.40 2.30 18.97
C GLU A 225 11.74 1.00 18.47
N ARG A 226 11.34 0.09 19.37
CA ARG A 226 10.68 -1.17 18.99
C ARG A 226 9.35 -0.92 18.28
N SER A 227 8.53 -0.01 18.81
CA SER A 227 7.27 0.36 18.17
C SER A 227 7.49 0.89 16.75
N PHE A 228 8.53 1.70 16.53
CA PHE A 228 8.90 2.16 15.20
C PHE A 228 9.32 1.02 14.27
N GLN A 229 10.20 0.13 14.71
CA GLN A 229 10.66 -1.01 13.91
C GLN A 229 9.49 -1.90 13.50
N LEU A 230 8.62 -2.24 14.45
CA LEU A 230 7.43 -3.04 14.23
C LEU A 230 6.45 -2.35 13.27
N ARG A 231 6.20 -1.05 13.42
CA ARG A 231 5.29 -0.30 12.53
C ARG A 231 5.83 -0.23 11.11
N LEU A 232 7.13 0.06 10.95
CA LEU A 232 7.76 0.14 9.65
C LEU A 232 7.69 -1.22 8.92
N LEU A 233 7.99 -2.32 9.61
CA LEU A 233 7.89 -3.67 9.05
C LEU A 233 6.43 -4.02 8.72
N LEU A 234 5.50 -3.79 9.63
CA LEU A 234 4.07 -4.03 9.40
C LEU A 234 3.59 -3.37 8.11
N ILE A 235 3.79 -2.06 7.98
CA ILE A 235 3.35 -1.31 6.80
C ILE A 235 4.13 -1.70 5.55
N HIS A 236 5.44 -1.98 5.67
CA HIS A 236 6.25 -2.42 4.54
C HIS A 236 5.70 -3.71 3.92
N PHE A 237 5.43 -4.73 4.73
CA PHE A 237 4.94 -6.02 4.27
C PHE A 237 3.47 -5.93 3.83
N TYR A 238 2.62 -5.28 4.62
CA TYR A 238 1.20 -5.12 4.29
C TYR A 238 0.97 -4.36 2.99
N ARG A 239 1.69 -3.23 2.78
CA ARG A 239 1.61 -2.45 1.53
C ARG A 239 1.86 -3.33 0.31
N ARG A 240 2.84 -4.22 0.37
CA ARG A 240 3.18 -5.07 -0.79
C ARG A 240 2.04 -6.00 -1.16
N VAL A 241 1.27 -6.48 -0.20
CA VAL A 241 0.09 -7.30 -0.48
C VAL A 241 -1.04 -6.44 -1.03
N VAL A 242 -1.42 -5.38 -0.31
CA VAL A 242 -2.56 -4.52 -0.66
C VAL A 242 -2.41 -3.83 -2.02
N LEU A 243 -1.19 -3.42 -2.40
CA LEU A 243 -0.98 -2.80 -3.72
C LEU A 243 -1.16 -3.78 -4.89
N ARG A 244 -1.32 -5.08 -4.62
CA ARG A 244 -1.69 -6.11 -5.61
C ARG A 244 -3.19 -6.46 -5.55
N ASP A 245 -3.90 -6.02 -4.51
CA ASP A 245 -5.34 -6.26 -4.37
C ASP A 245 -6.11 -5.35 -5.34
N PRO A 246 -7.03 -5.88 -6.16
CA PRO A 246 -7.92 -5.07 -7.00
C PRO A 246 -8.94 -4.23 -6.22
N LEU A 247 -9.09 -4.43 -4.91
CA LEU A 247 -10.03 -3.74 -4.02
C LEU A 247 -11.47 -3.84 -4.52
N LEU A 248 -11.87 -5.05 -4.90
CA LEU A 248 -13.24 -5.33 -5.29
C LEU A 248 -14.18 -5.18 -4.08
N PRO A 249 -15.44 -4.75 -4.32
CA PRO A 249 -16.49 -4.74 -3.32
C PRO A 249 -16.70 -6.11 -2.65
N ASP A 250 -17.03 -6.12 -1.36
CA ASP A 250 -17.21 -7.34 -0.57
C ASP A 250 -18.26 -8.30 -1.15
N ALA A 251 -19.30 -7.77 -1.78
CA ALA A 251 -20.33 -8.57 -2.45
C ALA A 251 -19.78 -9.48 -3.57
N LEU A 252 -18.64 -9.12 -4.15
CA LEU A 252 -17.99 -9.84 -5.25
C LEU A 252 -16.86 -10.76 -4.79
N LEU A 253 -16.45 -10.66 -3.53
CA LEU A 253 -15.35 -11.43 -2.98
C LEU A 253 -15.80 -12.83 -2.53
N PRO A 254 -14.89 -13.81 -2.53
CA PRO A 254 -15.15 -15.12 -1.94
C PRO A 254 -15.54 -15.02 -0.46
N ALA A 255 -16.35 -15.95 0.05
CA ALA A 255 -16.81 -15.92 1.45
C ALA A 255 -15.67 -15.97 2.48
N GLN A 256 -14.53 -16.59 2.13
CA GLN A 256 -13.34 -16.70 2.99
C GLN A 256 -12.24 -15.74 2.52
N TRP A 257 -12.59 -14.50 2.17
CA TRP A 257 -11.61 -13.51 1.74
C TRP A 257 -10.65 -13.12 2.87
N GLU A 258 -9.41 -13.57 2.76
CA GLU A 258 -8.39 -13.28 3.77
C GLU A 258 -7.95 -11.81 3.81
N GLY A 259 -8.25 -11.00 2.79
CA GLY A 259 -7.89 -9.58 2.78
C GLY A 259 -8.53 -8.80 3.94
N GLN A 260 -9.76 -9.14 4.35
CA GLN A 260 -10.39 -8.52 5.52
C GLN A 260 -9.69 -8.93 6.83
N VAL A 261 -9.28 -10.20 6.94
CA VAL A 261 -8.54 -10.70 8.10
C VAL A 261 -7.18 -10.01 8.22
N ALA A 262 -6.47 -9.88 7.10
CA ALA A 262 -5.19 -9.18 7.04
C ALA A 262 -5.32 -7.69 7.37
N ARG A 263 -6.36 -7.02 6.86
CA ARG A 263 -6.67 -5.62 7.18
C ARG A 263 -6.90 -5.44 8.68
N ASN A 264 -7.80 -6.23 9.27
CA ASN A 264 -8.09 -6.17 10.71
C ASN A 264 -6.84 -6.43 11.56
N LEU A 265 -6.03 -7.43 11.18
CA LEU A 265 -4.76 -7.70 11.86
C LEU A 265 -3.80 -6.51 11.77
N CYS A 266 -3.65 -5.91 10.58
CA CYS A 266 -2.81 -4.74 10.37
C CYS A 266 -3.31 -3.54 11.19
N THR A 267 -4.59 -3.20 11.12
CA THR A 267 -5.22 -2.11 11.88
C THR A 267 -4.98 -2.25 13.38
N ASN A 268 -5.24 -3.44 13.94
CA ASN A 268 -5.09 -3.68 15.38
C ASN A 268 -3.64 -3.55 15.85
N ILE A 269 -2.68 -4.09 15.09
CA ILE A 269 -1.25 -3.95 15.39
C ILE A 269 -0.83 -2.48 15.26
N TYR A 270 -1.23 -1.80 14.19
CA TYR A 270 -0.88 -0.41 13.91
C TYR A 270 -1.36 0.50 15.03
N GLN A 271 -2.64 0.45 15.38
CA GLN A 271 -3.23 1.27 16.44
C GLN A 271 -2.56 1.04 17.81
N ARG A 272 -2.13 -0.19 18.11
CA ARG A 272 -1.44 -0.51 19.37
C ARG A 272 -0.07 0.16 19.49
N ILE A 273 0.66 0.33 18.38
CA ILE A 273 2.06 0.80 18.40
C ILE A 273 2.23 2.22 17.83
N ASP A 274 1.22 2.80 17.19
CA ASP A 274 1.33 4.02 16.40
C ASP A 274 1.86 5.20 17.21
N LEU A 275 1.24 5.49 18.36
CA LEU A 275 1.61 6.66 19.17
C LEU A 275 3.08 6.62 19.59
N THR A 276 3.55 5.46 20.07
CA THR A 276 4.91 5.26 20.56
C THR A 276 5.93 5.26 19.41
N ALA A 277 5.58 4.66 18.26
CA ALA A 277 6.38 4.74 17.03
C ALA A 277 6.52 6.18 16.52
N THR A 278 5.42 6.94 16.56
CA THR A 278 5.37 8.36 16.18
C THR A 278 6.28 9.23 17.04
N ARG A 279 6.40 8.95 18.34
CA ARG A 279 7.34 9.66 19.22
C ARG A 279 8.78 9.43 18.79
N TYR A 280 9.17 8.19 18.51
CA TYR A 280 10.54 7.87 18.07
C TYR A 280 10.93 8.65 16.81
N VAL A 281 10.03 8.73 15.82
CA VAL A 281 10.26 9.52 14.60
C VAL A 281 10.40 11.01 14.93
N SER A 282 9.55 11.55 15.81
CA SER A 282 9.58 12.96 16.19
C SER A 282 10.86 13.36 16.94
N GLU A 283 11.41 12.44 17.75
CA GLU A 283 12.63 12.64 18.54
C GLU A 283 13.92 12.52 17.71
N ARG A 284 13.89 11.75 16.60
CA ARG A 284 15.09 11.44 15.80
C ARG A 284 15.16 12.15 14.45
N CYS A 285 14.06 12.75 14.00
CA CYS A 285 13.98 13.41 12.71
C CYS A 285 14.10 14.94 12.79
N GLU A 286 14.93 15.47 11.89
CA GLU A 286 15.12 16.90 11.68
C GLU A 286 14.80 17.26 10.23
N THR A 287 14.34 18.50 10.02
CA THR A 287 14.02 19.12 8.73
C THR A 287 14.88 20.36 8.51
N THR A 288 14.77 21.00 7.35
CA THR A 288 15.46 22.26 7.04
C THR A 288 15.10 23.40 8.01
N ILE A 289 13.92 23.33 8.64
CA ILE A 289 13.39 24.35 9.56
C ILE A 289 13.45 23.94 11.05
N GLY A 290 14.08 22.82 11.39
CA GLY A 290 14.26 22.37 12.77
C GLY A 290 13.71 20.98 13.02
N THR A 291 12.88 20.80 14.05
CA THR A 291 12.29 19.50 14.39
C THR A 291 11.23 19.07 13.37
N LEU A 292 11.00 17.76 13.24
CA LEU A 292 9.95 17.25 12.37
C LEU A 292 8.55 17.67 12.88
N PRO A 293 7.66 18.21 12.02
CA PRO A 293 6.30 18.56 12.39
C PRO A 293 5.50 17.38 12.96
N GLN A 294 4.48 17.70 13.76
CA GLN A 294 3.46 16.72 14.16
C GLN A 294 2.63 16.28 12.95
N PRO A 295 2.02 15.07 12.98
CA PRO A 295 1.14 14.63 11.89
C PRO A 295 -0.02 15.59 11.65
N ALA A 296 -0.33 15.86 10.38
CA ALA A 296 -1.55 16.55 9.98
C ALA A 296 -2.80 15.72 10.28
N ALA A 297 -3.98 16.37 10.36
CA ALA A 297 -5.26 15.71 10.69
C ALA A 297 -5.59 14.49 9.78
N ALA A 298 -5.16 14.51 8.52
CA ALA A 298 -5.37 13.41 7.59
C ALA A 298 -4.63 12.12 7.99
N TYR A 299 -3.53 12.22 8.74
CA TYR A 299 -2.82 11.07 9.29
C TYR A 299 -3.69 10.24 10.22
N TYR A 300 -4.47 10.90 11.08
CA TYR A 300 -5.25 10.21 12.10
C TYR A 300 -6.37 9.39 11.47
N ARG A 301 -7.02 9.86 10.40
CA ARG A 301 -8.08 9.13 9.68
C ARG A 301 -7.71 7.74 9.10
N ARG A 302 -6.44 7.34 9.18
CA ARG A 302 -5.96 6.04 8.70
C ARG A 302 -6.65 4.90 9.44
N PHE A 303 -7.07 3.87 8.70
CA PHE A 303 -7.79 2.72 9.26
C PHE A 303 -9.08 3.08 10.01
N GLY A 304 -9.71 4.22 9.69
CA GLY A 304 -11.04 4.58 10.18
C GLY A 304 -11.09 5.40 11.48
N GLY A 305 -9.97 5.96 11.97
CA GLY A 305 -9.99 6.81 13.17
C GLY A 305 -8.74 7.60 13.47
#